data_AF-A0A821KP26-F1
#
_entry.id   AF-A0A821KP26-F1
#
_cell.length_a   1.000
_cell.length_b   1.000
_cell.length_c   1.000
_cell.angle_alpha   90.00
_cell.angle_beta   90.00
_cell.angle_gamma   90.00
#
_symmetry.space_group_name_H-M   'P 1'
#
loop_
_entity.id
_entity.type
_entity.pdbx_description
1 polymer ?
#
loop_
_entity_poly.entity_id
_entity_poly.type
_entity_poly.pdbx_seq_one_letter_code
_entity_poly.pdbx_strand_id
1 'polypeptide(L)'
;MSLICSLSNEVPEQPVLSPVSGCIFEKRLIVKYLHESPTDPINGQPLTEEQLIDVKVTPLGKPKPPSATSIPAILKMLQDEWDACMLHSFTLRQQLQTARQELSHVMYQHDAACRVIARLNKEVTAAREALATLKPQAGIAHTTPT
;
A
#
# COMPACT_ATOMS: atom_id res chain seq x y z
N MET A 1 25.57 -2.06 -3.02
CA MET A 1 24.11 -1.92 -3.22
C MET A 1 23.82 -2.34 -4.64
N SER A 2 22.92 -3.29 -4.87
CA SER A 2 22.49 -3.69 -6.21
C SER A 2 21.33 -2.82 -6.68
N LEU A 3 21.22 -2.59 -7.99
CA LEU A 3 20.01 -2.03 -8.59
C LEU A 3 18.87 -3.05 -8.45
N ILE A 4 17.67 -2.59 -8.11
CA ILE A 4 16.47 -3.43 -7.94
C ILE A 4 15.37 -2.88 -8.84
N CYS A 5 14.72 -3.77 -9.58
CA CYS A 5 13.57 -3.46 -10.40
C CYS A 5 12.36 -3.17 -9.52
N SER A 6 11.69 -2.03 -9.68
CA SER A 6 10.53 -1.65 -8.88
C SER A 6 9.26 -2.48 -9.17
N LEU A 7 9.24 -3.26 -10.26
CA LEU A 7 8.12 -4.15 -10.60
C LEU A 7 8.31 -5.57 -10.02
N SER A 8 9.47 -6.18 -10.24
CA SER A 8 9.72 -7.56 -9.81
C SER A 8 10.43 -7.67 -8.47
N ASN A 9 10.98 -6.57 -7.95
CA ASN A 9 11.92 -6.55 -6.81
C ASN A 9 13.16 -7.44 -7.01
N GLU A 10 13.49 -7.78 -8.25
CA GLU A 10 14.69 -8.53 -8.60
C GLU A 10 15.78 -7.62 -9.16
N VAL A 11 17.01 -8.13 -9.22
CA VAL A 11 18.10 -7.43 -9.91
C VAL A 11 17.83 -7.52 -11.42
N PRO A 12 17.66 -6.38 -12.12
CA PRO A 12 17.39 -6.38 -13.55
C PRO A 12 18.61 -6.83 -14.35
N GLU A 13 18.36 -7.61 -15.41
CA GLU A 13 19.38 -7.94 -16.43
C GLU A 13 19.58 -6.76 -17.38
N GLN A 14 18.50 -6.10 -17.77
CA GLN A 14 18.51 -4.90 -18.62
C GLN A 14 17.78 -3.76 -17.89
N PRO A 15 18.49 -3.04 -17.00
CA PRO A 15 17.88 -1.94 -16.27
C PRO A 15 17.59 -0.76 -17.18
N VAL A 16 16.38 -0.24 -17.06
CA VAL A 16 15.93 1.00 -17.69
C VAL A 16 15.35 1.93 -16.62
N LEU A 17 15.59 3.23 -16.79
CA LEU A 17 15.10 4.27 -15.90
C LEU A 17 13.88 4.94 -16.54
N SER A 18 12.80 5.11 -15.78
CA SER A 18 11.76 6.06 -16.15
C SER A 18 12.18 7.47 -15.72
N PRO A 19 12.22 8.46 -16.63
CA PRO A 19 12.57 9.84 -16.28
C PRO A 19 11.50 10.52 -15.42
N VAL A 20 10.30 9.94 -15.38
CA VAL A 20 9.13 10.54 -14.72
C VAL A 20 9.04 10.14 -13.25
N SER A 21 9.21 8.86 -12.94
CA SER A 21 9.26 8.35 -11.56
C SER A 21 10.67 8.33 -10.98
N GLY A 22 11.71 8.34 -11.83
CA GLY A 22 13.10 8.10 -11.41
C GLY A 22 13.34 6.66 -10.93
N CYS A 23 12.39 5.76 -11.16
CA CYS A 23 12.49 4.35 -10.76
C CYS A 23 13.17 3.51 -11.85
N ILE A 24 13.80 2.42 -11.42
CA ILE A 24 14.50 1.48 -12.28
C ILE A 24 13.62 0.26 -12.50
N PHE A 25 13.55 -0.18 -13.75
CA PHE A 25 12.76 -1.32 -14.18
C PHE A 25 13.59 -2.29 -15.01
N GLU A 26 13.14 -3.53 -15.09
CA GLU A 26 13.59 -4.48 -16.10
C GLU A 26 12.92 -4.16 -17.43
N LYS A 27 13.72 -3.96 -18.50
CA LYS A 27 13.24 -3.54 -19.83
C LYS A 27 12.08 -4.38 -20.33
N ARG A 28 12.20 -5.71 -20.23
CA ARG A 28 11.17 -6.66 -20.68
C ARG A 28 9.83 -6.48 -19.94
N LEU A 29 9.86 -6.11 -18.66
CA LEU A 29 8.65 -5.97 -17.84
C LEU A 29 7.97 -4.63 -18.09
N ILE A 30 8.73 -3.53 -18.12
CA ILE A 30 8.15 -2.20 -18.33
C ILE A 30 7.60 -2.03 -19.75
N VAL A 31 8.26 -2.56 -20.78
CA VAL A 31 7.74 -2.51 -22.17
C VAL A 31 6.41 -3.25 -22.27
N LYS A 32 6.29 -4.43 -21.66
CA LYS A 32 5.01 -5.15 -21.60
C LYS A 32 3.92 -4.34 -20.89
N TYR A 33 4.27 -3.70 -19.77
CA TYR A 33 3.33 -2.85 -19.05
C TYR A 33 2.88 -1.65 -19.91
N LEU A 34 3.81 -0.99 -20.61
CA LEU A 34 3.51 0.16 -21.48
C LEU A 34 2.63 -0.19 -22.67
N HIS A 35 2.75 -1.41 -23.20
CA HIS A 35 1.83 -1.93 -24.22
C HIS A 35 0.40 -2.10 -23.72
N GLU A 36 0.21 -2.49 -22.46
CA GLU A 36 -1.12 -2.66 -21.85
C GLU A 36 -1.69 -1.34 -21.30
N SER A 37 -0.82 -0.46 -20.81
CA SER A 37 -1.17 0.81 -20.16
C SER A 37 -0.05 1.83 -20.39
N PRO A 38 -0.27 2.88 -21.21
CA PRO A 38 0.77 3.87 -21.56
C PRO A 38 1.01 4.90 -20.43
N THR A 39 1.29 4.39 -19.23
CA THR A 39 1.54 5.15 -18.01
C THR A 39 2.69 4.52 -17.23
N ASP A 40 3.31 5.26 -16.31
CA ASP A 40 4.31 4.75 -15.39
C ASP A 40 3.63 3.98 -14.23
N PRO A 41 4.08 2.76 -13.89
CA PRO A 41 3.45 1.91 -12.87
C PRO A 41 3.54 2.46 -11.44
N ILE A 42 4.43 3.42 -11.16
CA ILE A 42 4.67 3.92 -9.79
C ILE A 42 3.83 5.17 -9.51
N ASN A 43 3.83 6.13 -10.43
CA ASN A 43 3.17 7.43 -10.22
C ASN A 43 1.97 7.67 -11.15
N GLY A 44 1.68 6.77 -12.10
CA GLY A 44 0.54 6.86 -13.01
C GLY A 44 0.63 7.96 -14.07
N GLN A 45 1.81 8.58 -14.26
CA GLN A 45 2.00 9.63 -15.26
C GLN A 45 2.21 9.04 -16.67
N PRO A 46 1.89 9.76 -17.76
CA PRO A 46 2.07 9.25 -19.11
C PRO A 46 3.55 8.99 -19.38
N LEU A 47 3.85 7.78 -19.86
CA LEU A 47 5.20 7.33 -20.18
C LEU A 47 5.14 6.54 -21.48
N THR A 48 6.07 6.81 -22.40
CA THR A 48 6.23 6.05 -23.64
C THR A 48 7.52 5.26 -23.64
N GLU A 49 7.58 4.17 -24.39
CA GLU A 49 8.77 3.31 -24.44
C GLU A 49 10.04 4.07 -24.86
N GLU A 50 9.91 5.04 -25.76
CA GLU A 50 11.02 5.87 -26.24
C GLU A 50 11.62 6.79 -25.17
N GLN A 51 10.85 7.08 -24.11
CA GLN A 51 11.31 7.91 -23.01
C GLN A 51 12.14 7.11 -21.99
N LEU A 52 12.18 5.78 -22.11
CA LEU A 52 12.97 4.93 -21.22
C LEU A 52 14.46 5.11 -21.50
N ILE A 53 15.23 5.30 -20.43
CA ILE A 53 16.68 5.51 -20.51
C ILE A 53 17.37 4.21 -20.11
N ASP A 54 18.10 3.60 -21.05
CA ASP A 54 18.91 2.40 -20.78
C ASP A 54 20.06 2.73 -19.80
N VAL A 55 20.15 1.97 -18.71
CA VAL A 55 21.20 2.12 -17.70
C VAL A 55 22.29 1.07 -17.97
N LYS A 56 23.50 1.52 -18.33
CA LYS A 56 24.63 0.62 -18.52
C LYS A 56 25.20 0.20 -17.18
N VAL A 57 25.06 -1.08 -16.85
CA VAL A 57 25.72 -1.70 -15.68
C VAL A 57 26.44 -2.97 -16.08
N THR A 58 27.51 -3.27 -15.35
CA THR A 58 28.16 -4.57 -15.43
C THR A 58 27.19 -5.64 -14.95
N PRO A 59 26.88 -6.67 -15.76
CA PRO A 59 25.92 -7.69 -15.36
C PRO A 59 26.42 -8.42 -14.11
N LEU A 60 25.73 -8.21 -12.98
CA LEU A 60 25.92 -9.00 -11.77
C LEU A 60 25.21 -10.34 -11.98
N GLY A 61 25.86 -11.27 -12.65
CA GLY A 61 25.33 -12.62 -12.85
C GLY A 61 25.21 -13.32 -11.50
N LYS A 62 23.99 -13.72 -11.10
CA LYS A 62 23.83 -14.71 -10.02
C LYS A 62 24.50 -16.02 -10.49
N PRO A 63 25.38 -16.64 -9.68
CA PRO A 63 25.96 -17.94 -10.04
C PRO A 63 24.83 -18.95 -10.23
N LYS A 64 24.79 -19.65 -11.37
CA LYS A 64 23.83 -20.74 -11.55
C LYS A 64 24.11 -21.83 -10.50
N PRO A 65 23.09 -22.33 -9.79
CA PRO A 65 23.28 -23.41 -8.83
C PRO A 65 23.77 -24.67 -9.58
N PRO A 66 24.72 -25.43 -9.01
CA PRO A 66 25.35 -26.57 -9.67
C PRO A 66 24.36 -27.70 -10.02
N SER A 67 23.18 -27.71 -9.40
CA SER A 67 22.08 -28.64 -9.68
C SER A 67 21.39 -28.41 -11.03
N ALA A 68 21.55 -27.25 -11.67
CA ALA A 68 20.89 -26.90 -12.94
C ALA A 68 21.66 -27.38 -14.18
N THR A 69 22.16 -28.61 -14.16
CA THR A 69 23.07 -29.14 -15.20
C THR A 69 22.48 -30.27 -16.04
N SER A 70 21.35 -30.87 -15.62
CA SER A 70 20.67 -31.93 -16.37
C SER A 70 19.22 -31.54 -16.71
N ILE A 71 18.69 -32.05 -17.83
CA ILE A 71 17.30 -31.78 -18.25
C ILE A 71 16.30 -32.14 -17.14
N PRO A 72 16.39 -33.30 -16.45
CA PRO A 72 15.47 -33.61 -15.35
C PRO A 72 15.55 -32.61 -14.19
N ALA A 73 16.75 -32.13 -13.84
CA ALA A 73 16.91 -31.17 -12.76
C ALA A 73 16.35 -29.78 -13.11
N ILE A 74 16.49 -29.34 -14.36
CA ILE A 74 15.87 -28.09 -14.84
C ILE A 74 14.35 -28.19 -14.81
N LEU A 75 13.77 -29.32 -15.27
CA LEU A 75 12.33 -29.53 -15.22
C LEU A 75 11.80 -29.53 -13.79
N LYS A 76 12.53 -30.15 -12.85
CA LYS A 76 12.15 -30.12 -11.43
C LYS A 76 12.20 -28.71 -10.85
N MET A 77 13.26 -27.94 -11.16
CA MET A 77 13.36 -26.53 -10.74
C MET A 77 12.19 -25.68 -11.27
N LEU A 78 11.82 -25.85 -12.54
CA LEU A 78 10.67 -25.12 -13.12
C LEU A 78 9.34 -25.51 -12.45
N GLN A 79 9.17 -26.79 -12.09
CA GLN A 79 8.00 -27.24 -11.32
C GLN A 79 7.97 -26.57 -9.95
N ASP A 80 9.10 -26.57 -9.23
CA ASP A 80 9.19 -26.00 -7.89
C ASP A 80 8.91 -24.48 -7.89
N GLU A 81 9.44 -23.74 -8.87
CA GLU A 81 9.15 -22.30 -9.03
C GLU A 81 7.68 -22.03 -9.39
N TRP A 82 7.08 -22.89 -10.21
CA TRP A 82 5.66 -22.76 -10.56
C TRP A 82 4.76 -23.05 -9.36
N ASP A 83 5.04 -24.11 -8.59
CA ASP A 83 4.32 -24.45 -7.37
C ASP A 83 4.43 -23.30 -6.34
N ALA A 84 5.63 -22.73 -6.17
CA ALA A 84 5.85 -21.58 -5.30
C ALA A 84 5.04 -20.35 -5.74
N CYS A 85 5.04 -20.02 -7.03
CA CYS A 85 4.25 -18.92 -7.59
C CYS A 85 2.74 -19.15 -7.38
N MET A 86 2.27 -20.39 -7.51
CA MET A 86 0.86 -20.72 -7.35
C MET A 86 0.40 -20.64 -5.90
N LEU A 87 1.19 -21.15 -4.97
CA LEU A 87 0.94 -21.01 -3.53
C LEU A 87 0.95 -19.54 -3.11
N HIS A 88 1.92 -18.75 -3.59
CA HIS A 88 1.99 -17.33 -3.29
C HIS A 88 0.74 -16.58 -3.81
N SER A 89 0.34 -16.85 -5.04
CA SER A 89 -0.87 -16.26 -5.64
C SER A 89 -2.14 -16.60 -4.84
N PHE A 90 -2.26 -17.84 -4.35
CA PHE A 90 -3.35 -18.26 -3.51
C PHE A 90 -3.36 -17.51 -2.17
N THR A 91 -2.21 -17.46 -1.47
CA THR A 91 -2.08 -16.73 -0.20
C THR A 91 -2.38 -15.25 -0.37
N LEU A 92 -1.91 -14.61 -1.45
CA LEU A 92 -2.19 -13.21 -1.72
C LEU A 92 -3.70 -12.94 -1.92
N ARG A 93 -4.40 -13.82 -2.65
CA ARG A 93 -5.87 -13.73 -2.79
C ARG A 93 -6.58 -13.90 -1.45
N GLN A 94 -6.13 -14.83 -0.62
CA GLN A 94 -6.68 -15.03 0.72
C GLN A 94 -6.48 -13.79 1.60
N GLN A 95 -5.27 -13.24 1.64
CA GLN A 95 -4.96 -12.03 2.40
C GLN A 95 -5.78 -10.83 1.93
N LEU A 96 -5.95 -10.66 0.62
CA LEU A 96 -6.77 -9.60 0.04
C LEU A 96 -8.23 -9.74 0.50
N GLN A 97 -8.78 -10.96 0.51
CA GLN A 97 -10.15 -11.19 0.97
C GLN A 97 -10.32 -10.91 2.47
N THR A 98 -9.37 -11.36 3.30
CA THR A 98 -9.35 -11.06 4.73
C THR A 98 -9.28 -9.55 4.99
N ALA A 99 -8.35 -8.85 4.32
CA ALA A 99 -8.19 -7.40 4.46
C ALA A 99 -9.46 -6.63 4.06
N ARG A 100 -10.18 -7.08 3.03
CA ARG A 100 -11.49 -6.51 2.64
C ARG A 100 -12.55 -6.69 3.73
N GLN A 101 -12.60 -7.86 4.35
CA GLN A 101 -13.56 -8.14 5.43
C GLN A 101 -13.24 -7.30 6.67
N GLU A 102 -11.96 -7.24 7.07
CA GLU A 102 -11.50 -6.43 8.19
C GLU A 102 -11.78 -4.94 7.96
N LEU A 103 -11.48 -4.43 6.77
CA LEU A 103 -11.77 -3.04 6.40
C LEU A 103 -13.26 -2.73 6.50
N SER A 104 -14.12 -3.62 5.99
CA SER A 104 -15.57 -3.45 6.07
C SER A 104 -16.05 -3.37 7.52
N HIS A 105 -15.55 -4.28 8.37
CA HIS A 105 -15.88 -4.29 9.78
C HIS A 105 -15.42 -3.00 10.49
N VAL A 106 -14.20 -2.52 10.22
CA VAL A 106 -13.68 -1.26 10.77
C VAL A 106 -14.53 -0.06 10.33
N MET A 107 -14.96 -0.01 9.06
CA MET A 107 -15.82 1.07 8.57
C MET A 107 -17.18 1.09 9.27
N TYR A 108 -17.80 -0.07 9.55
CA TYR A 108 -19.03 -0.14 10.33
C TYR A 108 -18.83 0.33 11.77
N GLN A 109 -17.75 -0.08 12.42
CA GLN A 109 -17.41 0.37 13.76
C GLN A 109 -17.14 1.88 13.81
N HIS A 110 -16.48 2.42 12.78
CA HIS A 110 -16.24 3.86 12.65
C HIS A 110 -17.56 4.64 12.56
N ASP A 111 -18.51 4.24 11.72
CA ASP A 111 -19.83 4.89 11.64
C ASP A 111 -20.58 4.84 12.98
N ALA A 112 -20.56 3.68 13.65
CA ALA A 112 -21.16 3.54 14.99
C ALA A 112 -20.51 4.48 16.01
N ALA A 113 -19.17 4.58 16.02
CA ALA A 113 -18.44 5.50 16.88
C ALA A 113 -18.79 6.96 16.59
N CYS A 114 -18.88 7.36 15.31
CA CYS A 114 -19.32 8.71 14.92
C CYS A 114 -20.71 9.05 15.44
N ARG A 115 -21.67 8.10 15.43
CA ARG A 115 -23.01 8.30 16.01
C ARG A 115 -22.97 8.51 17.52
N VAL A 116 -22.13 7.75 18.23
CA VAL A 116 -21.93 7.91 19.67
C VAL A 116 -21.33 9.28 19.99
N ILE A 117 -20.29 9.68 19.25
CA ILE A 117 -19.65 11.00 19.41
C ILE A 117 -20.67 12.12 19.17
N ALA A 118 -21.49 12.02 18.11
CA ALA A 118 -22.51 13.02 17.81
C ALA A 118 -23.56 13.11 18.94
N ARG A 119 -23.99 11.97 19.50
CA ARG A 119 -24.89 11.94 20.66
C ARG A 119 -24.24 12.59 21.89
N LEU A 120 -23.03 12.18 22.25
CA LEU A 120 -22.30 12.73 23.40
C LEU A 120 -22.06 14.23 23.25
N ASN A 121 -21.73 14.72 22.05
CA ASN A 121 -21.59 16.15 21.78
C ASN A 121 -22.88 16.93 22.04
N LYS A 122 -24.05 16.36 21.68
CA LYS A 122 -25.35 16.98 22.02
C LYS A 122 -25.60 16.99 23.52
N GLU A 123 -25.34 15.89 24.22
CA GLU A 123 -25.50 15.79 25.67
C GLU A 123 -24.58 16.76 26.42
N VAL A 124 -23.31 16.88 26.01
CA VAL A 124 -22.34 17.84 26.55
C VAL A 124 -22.79 19.28 26.31
N THR A 125 -23.29 19.58 25.11
CA THR A 125 -23.78 20.93 24.78
C THR A 125 -24.98 21.30 25.65
N ALA A 126 -25.97 20.41 25.77
CA ALA A 126 -27.14 20.62 26.62
C ALA A 126 -26.77 20.80 28.10
N ALA A 127 -25.80 20.01 28.62
CA ALA A 127 -25.32 20.15 30.00
C ALA A 127 -24.61 21.49 30.24
N ARG A 128 -23.84 21.99 29.26
CA ARG A 128 -23.20 23.31 29.33
C ARG A 128 -24.21 24.45 29.32
N GLU A 129 -25.24 24.36 28.48
CA GLU A 129 -26.34 25.33 28.44
C GLU A 129 -27.09 25.37 29.78
N ALA A 130 -27.43 24.21 30.36
CA ALA A 130 -28.06 24.13 31.68
C ALA A 130 -27.19 24.72 32.81
N LEU A 131 -25.87 24.55 32.75
CA LEU A 131 -24.94 25.20 33.69
C LEU A 131 -24.88 26.72 33.51
N ALA A 132 -24.96 27.21 32.26
CA ALA A 132 -24.97 28.63 31.96
C ALA A 132 -26.24 29.33 32.46
N THR A 133 -27.39 28.65 32.44
CA THR A 133 -28.66 29.19 32.98
C THR A 133 -28.71 29.21 34.51
N LEU A 134 -27.95 28.35 35.20
CA LEU A 134 -27.88 28.31 36.68
C LEU A 134 -26.92 29.35 37.29
N LYS A 135 -25.84 29.73 36.59
CA LYS A 135 -24.84 30.68 37.10
C LYS A 135 -25.31 32.13 37.37
N PRO A 136 -26.39 32.69 36.80
CA PRO A 136 -26.85 34.04 37.15
C PRO A 136 -27.49 34.16 38.54
N GLN A 137 -27.85 33.06 39.22
CA GLN A 137 -28.61 33.10 40.48
C GLN A 137 -27.77 32.94 41.77
N ALA A 138 -26.49 32.57 41.68
CA ALA A 138 -25.63 32.37 42.86
C ALA A 138 -24.85 33.63 43.29
N GLY A 139 -25.19 34.81 42.76
CA GLY A 139 -24.47 36.07 42.97
C GLY A 139 -25.14 37.10 43.87
N ILE A 140 -26.24 36.78 44.57
CA ILE A 140 -26.92 37.73 45.47
C ILE A 140 -27.48 37.00 46.69
N ALA A 141 -26.71 36.97 47.80
CA ALA A 141 -27.22 37.05 49.19
C ALA A 141 -26.09 36.77 50.20
N HIS A 142 -25.12 37.68 50.29
CA HIS A 142 -24.50 37.99 51.59
C HIS A 142 -24.99 39.36 52.02
N THR A 143 -26.22 39.41 52.53
CA THR A 143 -26.68 40.51 53.40
C THR A 143 -26.74 39.95 54.81
N THR A 144 -25.77 40.40 55.61
CA THR A 144 -25.72 40.34 57.07
C THR A 144 -27.06 40.76 57.69
N PRO A 145 -27.43 40.16 58.83
CA PRO A 145 -28.08 40.95 59.86
C PRO A 145 -27.40 40.79 61.22
N THR A 146 -27.02 41.96 61.76
CA THR A 146 -27.04 42.43 63.17
C THR A 146 -27.02 41.41 64.30
#